data_AF-A0AAE3AJM4-F1
#
_entry.id   AF-A0AAE3AJM4-F1
#
_cell.length_a   1.000
_cell.length_b   1.000
_cell.length_c   1.000
_cell.angle_alpha   90.00
_cell.angle_beta   90.00
_cell.angle_gamma   90.00
#
_symmetry.space_group_name_H-M   'P 1'
#
loop_
_entity.id
_entity.type
_entity.pdbx_description
1 polymer ?
#
loop_
_entity_poly.entity_id
_entity_poly.type
_entity_poly.pdbx_seq_one_letter_code
_entity_poly.pdbx_strand_id
1 'polypeptide(L)'
;MASSLMHYAITDKILQLFPMHDGARLRFGAVLPDASVNKRKTHFRIYNEKLGIRLYDLESYRAQFGERMQKDDLYLGYYLHLIEDALYRKTLYDTFGWNPYTPESTVRMHHDYTLLNRHFIQKYNIRDDLAVPENFTQEPIFAFEPFDAESLLRSIHQNFVPAPADAPYFFTAAMADTYIEDAVRLCTAELDRFHSGKTLLSAEDFTWMPPENNKNF
;
A
#
# COMPACT_ATOMS: atom_id res chain seq x y z
N MET A 1 3.49 3.15 -7.06
CA MET A 1 3.10 2.63 -5.74
C MET A 1 3.68 3.56 -4.72
N ALA A 2 3.03 3.66 -3.58
CA ALA A 2 3.49 4.44 -2.43
C ALA A 2 4.87 3.96 -1.92
N SER A 3 5.50 4.74 -1.04
CA SER A 3 6.71 4.31 -0.33
C SER A 3 6.41 3.14 0.59
N SER A 4 7.27 2.11 0.63
CA SER A 4 7.13 0.99 1.56
C SER A 4 7.17 1.44 3.03
N LEU A 5 7.89 2.52 3.36
CA LEU A 5 7.87 3.08 4.73
C LEU A 5 6.53 3.73 5.07
N MET A 6 5.77 4.19 4.08
CA MET A 6 4.43 4.73 4.31
C MET A 6 3.44 3.62 4.67
N HIS A 7 3.47 2.50 3.95
CA HIS A 7 2.73 1.29 4.31
C HIS A 7 3.10 0.79 5.71
N TYR A 8 4.39 0.84 6.05
CA TYR A 8 4.85 0.46 7.38
C TYR A 8 4.33 1.40 8.48
N ALA A 9 4.34 2.73 8.23
CA ALA A 9 3.80 3.72 9.16
C ALA A 9 2.30 3.49 9.46
N ILE A 10 1.53 3.19 8.42
CA ILE A 10 0.09 2.89 8.52
C ILE A 10 -0.10 1.60 9.32
N THR A 11 0.64 0.55 8.99
CA THR A 11 0.56 -0.75 9.66
C THR A 11 0.92 -0.67 11.14
N ASP A 12 1.99 0.06 11.50
CA ASP A 12 2.40 0.26 12.90
C ASP A 12 1.34 1.00 13.70
N LYS A 13 0.69 2.00 13.10
CA LYS A 13 -0.44 2.69 13.74
C LYS A 13 -1.65 1.76 13.90
N ILE A 14 -1.95 0.93 12.91
CA ILE A 14 -3.03 -0.07 13.01
C ILE A 14 -2.75 -1.04 14.17
N LEU A 15 -1.51 -1.52 14.32
CA LEU A 15 -1.11 -2.43 15.41
C LEU A 15 -1.25 -1.82 16.82
N GLN A 16 -1.27 -0.49 16.93
CA GLN A 16 -1.53 0.20 18.20
C GLN A 16 -3.03 0.29 18.52
N LEU A 17 -3.89 0.23 17.50
CA LEU A 17 -5.33 0.44 17.61
C LEU A 17 -6.13 -0.85 17.55
N PHE A 18 -5.61 -1.85 16.84
CA PHE A 18 -6.30 -3.09 16.53
C PHE A 18 -5.42 -4.29 16.93
N PRO A 19 -5.86 -5.15 17.85
CA PRO A 19 -5.08 -6.31 18.25
C PRO A 19 -5.00 -7.32 17.11
N MET A 20 -3.78 -7.77 16.83
CA MET A 20 -3.45 -8.72 15.77
C MET A 20 -2.79 -9.96 16.38
N HIS A 21 -2.93 -11.10 15.71
CA HIS A 21 -2.37 -12.38 16.15
C HIS A 21 -0.84 -12.38 16.03
N ASP A 22 -0.33 -11.83 14.93
CA ASP A 22 1.09 -11.73 14.59
C ASP A 22 1.36 -10.43 13.80
N GLY A 23 1.79 -9.41 14.54
CA GLY A 23 2.12 -8.11 13.94
C GLY A 23 3.34 -8.13 13.02
N ALA A 24 4.24 -9.11 13.12
CA ALA A 24 5.37 -9.23 12.19
C ALA A 24 4.88 -9.73 10.82
N ARG A 25 3.96 -10.70 10.82
CA ARG A 25 3.31 -11.18 9.59
C ARG A 25 2.43 -10.13 8.95
N LEU A 26 1.69 -9.34 9.75
CA LEU A 26 0.92 -8.20 9.23
C LEU A 26 1.81 -7.21 8.48
N ARG A 27 2.92 -6.78 9.10
CA ARG A 27 3.89 -5.84 8.50
C ARG A 27 4.49 -6.37 7.22
N PHE A 28 4.87 -7.65 7.19
CA PHE A 28 5.41 -8.26 5.99
C PHE A 28 4.35 -8.34 4.88
N GLY A 29 3.12 -8.73 5.22
CA GLY A 29 1.99 -8.71 4.30
C GLY A 29 1.73 -7.34 3.68
N ALA A 30 1.83 -6.27 4.48
CA ALA A 30 1.56 -4.90 4.06
C ALA A 30 2.57 -4.33 3.03
N VAL A 31 3.72 -4.98 2.86
CA VAL A 31 4.70 -4.60 1.82
C VAL A 31 4.86 -5.66 0.74
N LEU A 32 4.35 -6.88 0.98
CA LEU A 32 4.57 -8.02 0.10
C LEU A 32 4.12 -7.82 -1.37
N PRO A 33 3.01 -7.11 -1.68
CA PRO A 33 2.63 -6.84 -3.08
C PRO A 33 3.76 -6.19 -3.89
N ASP A 34 4.67 -5.50 -3.21
CA ASP A 34 5.80 -4.79 -3.79
C ASP A 34 7.00 -5.70 -4.13
N ALA A 35 6.97 -6.95 -3.70
CA ALA A 35 8.06 -7.91 -3.90
C ALA A 35 8.03 -8.62 -5.27
N SER A 36 7.16 -8.24 -6.21
CA SER A 36 7.15 -8.83 -7.56
C SER A 36 7.32 -7.78 -8.66
N VAL A 37 7.90 -8.19 -9.78
CA VAL A 37 7.91 -7.42 -11.04
C VAL A 37 6.52 -7.39 -11.69
N ASN A 38 5.67 -8.38 -11.42
CA ASN A 38 4.33 -8.50 -11.97
C ASN A 38 3.31 -7.67 -11.16
N LYS A 39 3.51 -6.35 -11.14
CA LYS A 39 2.69 -5.42 -10.34
C LYS A 39 1.20 -5.50 -10.68
N ARG A 40 0.84 -5.80 -11.93
CA ARG A 40 -0.56 -5.93 -12.33
C ARG A 40 -1.26 -7.04 -11.53
N LYS A 41 -0.59 -8.18 -11.39
CA LYS A 41 -1.14 -9.35 -10.72
C LYS A 41 -1.10 -9.19 -9.20
N THR A 42 0.03 -8.78 -8.62
CA THR A 42 0.14 -8.64 -7.16
C THR A 42 -0.75 -7.53 -6.59
N HIS A 43 -1.04 -6.48 -7.36
CA HIS A 43 -1.94 -5.43 -6.90
C HIS A 43 -3.40 -5.66 -7.31
N PHE A 44 -3.73 -6.87 -7.80
CA PHE A 44 -5.09 -7.23 -8.21
C PHE A 44 -5.70 -6.18 -9.16
N ARG A 45 -4.92 -5.69 -10.13
CA ARG A 45 -5.37 -4.57 -10.96
C ARG A 45 -6.39 -5.00 -11.99
N ILE A 46 -7.60 -4.48 -11.87
CA ILE A 46 -8.69 -4.61 -12.85
C ILE A 46 -8.86 -3.32 -13.65
N TYR A 47 -9.32 -3.42 -14.90
CA TYR A 47 -9.61 -2.26 -15.74
C TYR A 47 -11.11 -1.96 -15.72
N ASN A 48 -11.46 -0.70 -15.44
CA ASN A 48 -12.83 -0.22 -15.54
C ASN A 48 -13.00 0.51 -16.89
N GLU A 49 -13.66 -0.16 -17.84
CA GLU A 49 -13.85 0.36 -19.20
C GLU A 49 -14.66 1.65 -19.24
N LYS A 50 -15.65 1.81 -18.35
CA LYS A 50 -16.52 2.99 -18.31
C LYS A 50 -15.77 4.26 -17.94
N LEU A 51 -14.79 4.12 -17.04
CA LEU A 51 -14.01 5.23 -16.50
C LEU A 51 -12.63 5.37 -17.16
N GLY A 52 -12.17 4.38 -17.92
CA GLY A 52 -10.84 4.38 -18.53
C GLY A 52 -9.69 4.29 -17.50
N ILE A 53 -9.96 3.72 -16.33
CA ILE A 53 -8.99 3.67 -15.21
C ILE A 53 -8.77 2.24 -14.74
N ARG A 54 -7.63 2.02 -14.08
CA ARG A 54 -7.38 0.77 -13.34
C ARG A 54 -7.83 0.93 -11.89
N LEU A 55 -8.41 -0.12 -11.31
CA LEU A 55 -8.78 -0.20 -9.89
C LEU A 55 -8.05 -1.38 -9.25
N TYR A 56 -8.23 -1.54 -7.93
CA TYR A 56 -7.73 -2.67 -7.16
C TYR A 56 -8.92 -3.57 -6.86
N ASP A 57 -8.88 -4.82 -7.32
CA ASP A 57 -9.97 -5.80 -7.21
C ASP A 57 -9.92 -6.49 -5.84
N LEU A 58 -10.48 -5.79 -4.84
CA LEU A 58 -10.52 -6.23 -3.45
C LEU A 58 -11.40 -7.48 -3.30
N GLU A 59 -12.47 -7.57 -4.10
CA GLU A 59 -13.39 -8.69 -4.18
C GLU A 59 -12.68 -9.98 -4.57
N SER A 60 -11.90 -9.95 -5.66
CA SER A 60 -11.13 -11.11 -6.12
C SER A 60 -10.07 -11.54 -5.10
N TYR A 61 -9.40 -10.59 -4.44
CA TYR A 61 -8.48 -10.92 -3.34
C TYR A 61 -9.19 -11.70 -2.23
N ARG A 62 -10.33 -11.19 -1.76
CA ARG A 62 -11.12 -11.83 -0.70
C ARG A 62 -11.69 -13.19 -1.14
N ALA A 63 -12.10 -13.33 -2.39
CA ALA A 63 -12.57 -14.61 -2.91
C ALA A 63 -11.46 -15.68 -2.88
N GLN A 64 -10.21 -15.28 -3.11
CA GLN A 64 -9.06 -16.19 -3.13
C GLN A 64 -8.45 -16.44 -1.75
N PHE A 65 -8.38 -15.43 -0.89
CA PHE A 65 -7.62 -15.47 0.37
C PHE A 65 -8.43 -15.14 1.62
N GLY A 66 -9.75 -14.89 1.51
CA GLY A 66 -10.61 -14.47 2.62
C GLY A 66 -10.64 -15.43 3.81
N GLU A 67 -10.66 -16.75 3.56
CA GLU A 67 -10.57 -17.74 4.65
C GLU A 67 -9.23 -17.69 5.39
N ARG A 68 -8.15 -17.25 4.73
CA ARG A 68 -6.82 -17.12 5.32
C ARG A 68 -6.66 -15.82 6.07
N MET A 69 -7.27 -14.74 5.59
CA MET A 69 -7.36 -13.46 6.32
C MET A 69 -7.95 -13.65 7.73
N GLN A 70 -8.82 -14.65 7.95
CA GLN A 70 -9.37 -14.93 9.29
C GLN A 70 -8.39 -15.61 10.25
N LYS A 71 -7.29 -16.17 9.74
CA LYS A 71 -6.39 -17.07 10.50
C LYS A 71 -4.97 -16.57 10.58
N ASP A 72 -4.58 -15.69 9.66
CA ASP A 72 -3.19 -15.33 9.43
C ASP A 72 -3.08 -13.89 8.94
N ASP A 73 -2.42 -13.08 9.76
CA ASP A 73 -2.29 -11.64 9.53
C ASP A 73 -1.42 -11.30 8.32
N LEU A 74 -0.64 -12.24 7.76
CA LEU A 74 0.03 -12.05 6.47
C LEU A 74 -0.97 -11.62 5.38
N TYR A 75 -2.12 -12.30 5.33
CA TYR A 75 -3.14 -12.06 4.31
C TYR A 75 -3.95 -10.80 4.62
N LEU A 76 -4.15 -10.47 5.90
CA LEU A 76 -4.72 -9.19 6.28
C LEU A 76 -3.80 -8.04 5.88
N GLY A 77 -2.50 -8.13 6.17
CA GLY A 77 -1.53 -7.11 5.80
C GLY A 77 -1.53 -6.85 4.30
N TYR A 78 -1.53 -7.91 3.49
CA TYR A 78 -1.63 -7.80 2.04
C TYR A 78 -2.94 -7.14 1.60
N TYR A 79 -4.06 -7.51 2.20
CA TYR A 79 -5.36 -6.89 1.90
C TYR A 79 -5.37 -5.39 2.21
N LEU A 80 -4.81 -5.00 3.36
CA LEU A 80 -4.70 -3.61 3.77
C LEU A 80 -3.80 -2.81 2.82
N HIS A 81 -2.70 -3.39 2.34
CA HIS A 81 -1.89 -2.78 1.29
C HIS A 81 -2.73 -2.41 0.06
N LEU A 82 -3.59 -3.32 -0.42
CA LEU A 82 -4.43 -3.04 -1.59
C LEU A 82 -5.37 -1.85 -1.35
N ILE A 83 -5.94 -1.75 -0.15
CA ILE A 83 -6.78 -0.61 0.25
C ILE A 83 -5.97 0.68 0.33
N GLU A 84 -4.80 0.63 0.96
CA GLU A 84 -3.90 1.77 1.10
C GLU A 84 -3.49 2.31 -0.27
N ASP A 85 -3.10 1.44 -1.20
CA ASP A 85 -2.63 1.82 -2.53
C ASP A 85 -3.79 2.30 -3.43
N ALA A 86 -5.00 1.77 -3.24
CA ALA A 86 -6.24 2.25 -3.87
C ALA A 86 -6.64 3.63 -3.36
N LEU A 87 -6.64 3.83 -2.04
CA LEU A 87 -6.88 5.12 -1.40
C LEU A 87 -5.83 6.13 -1.83
N TYR A 88 -4.55 5.75 -1.83
CA TYR A 88 -3.44 6.62 -2.20
C TYR A 88 -3.66 7.20 -3.58
N ARG A 89 -4.03 6.34 -4.54
CA ARG A 89 -4.32 6.76 -5.90
C ARG A 89 -5.48 7.75 -5.96
N LYS A 90 -6.58 7.46 -5.25
CA LYS A 90 -7.74 8.34 -5.20
C LYS A 90 -7.38 9.70 -4.61
N THR A 91 -6.72 9.73 -3.45
CA THR A 91 -6.28 10.96 -2.78
C THR A 91 -5.32 11.77 -3.65
N LEU A 92 -4.36 11.10 -4.29
CA LEU A 92 -3.36 11.74 -5.12
C LEU A 92 -4.00 12.49 -6.31
N TYR A 93 -5.03 11.91 -6.94
CA TYR A 93 -5.70 12.52 -8.08
C TYR A 93 -6.85 13.46 -7.69
N ASP A 94 -7.79 13.01 -6.85
CA ASP A 94 -8.99 13.79 -6.54
C ASP A 94 -8.72 14.90 -5.51
N THR A 95 -7.76 14.70 -4.59
CA THR A 95 -7.52 15.64 -3.47
C THR A 95 -6.27 16.48 -3.70
N PHE A 96 -5.16 15.87 -4.09
CA PHE A 96 -3.89 16.58 -4.25
C PHE A 96 -3.69 17.13 -5.66
N GLY A 97 -4.48 16.71 -6.64
CA GLY A 97 -4.43 17.24 -8.01
C GLY A 97 -3.16 16.85 -8.78
N TRP A 98 -2.55 15.71 -8.44
CA TRP A 98 -1.39 15.21 -9.16
C TRP A 98 -1.71 14.91 -10.62
N ASN A 99 -0.82 15.31 -11.53
CA ASN A 99 -0.93 14.97 -12.94
C ASN A 99 0.18 13.96 -13.33
N PRO A 100 -0.15 12.68 -13.56
CA PRO A 100 0.84 11.65 -13.86
C PRO A 100 1.29 11.63 -15.33
N TYR A 101 0.80 12.56 -16.17
CA TYR A 101 0.97 12.49 -17.62
C TYR A 101 2.22 13.20 -18.16
N THR A 102 3.12 13.68 -17.30
CA THR A 102 4.44 14.19 -17.74
C THR A 102 5.51 13.10 -17.63
N PRO A 103 6.48 12.99 -18.58
CA PRO A 103 7.49 11.93 -18.59
C PRO A 103 8.32 11.84 -17.30
N GLU A 104 8.60 12.98 -16.66
CA GLU A 104 9.41 13.07 -15.43
C GLU A 104 8.59 12.87 -14.16
N SER A 105 7.26 12.84 -14.24
CA SER A 105 6.34 12.81 -13.10
C SER A 105 6.65 11.68 -12.12
N THR A 106 6.83 10.46 -12.63
CA THR A 106 7.01 9.26 -11.80
C THR A 106 8.35 9.28 -11.08
N VAL A 107 9.44 9.66 -11.76
CA VAL A 107 10.77 9.76 -11.15
C VAL A 107 10.79 10.84 -10.07
N ARG A 108 10.19 12.00 -10.32
CA ARG A 108 10.08 13.09 -9.33
C ARG A 108 9.27 12.67 -8.12
N MET A 109 8.16 11.94 -8.33
CA MET A 109 7.36 11.41 -7.23
C MET A 109 8.15 10.40 -6.38
N HIS A 110 8.91 9.49 -7.00
CA HIS A 110 9.78 8.56 -6.26
C HIS A 110 10.90 9.28 -5.49
N HIS A 111 11.42 10.37 -6.03
CA HIS A 111 12.36 11.22 -5.32
C HIS A 111 11.71 11.83 -4.07
N ASP A 112 10.50 12.37 -4.17
CA ASP A 112 9.78 12.93 -3.02
C ASP A 112 9.59 11.89 -1.91
N TYR A 113 9.22 10.66 -2.25
CA TYR A 113 9.13 9.56 -1.28
C TYR A 113 10.45 9.32 -0.54
N THR A 114 11.57 9.37 -1.26
CA THR A 114 12.91 9.15 -0.68
C THR A 114 13.27 10.25 0.31
N LEU A 115 12.92 11.51 0.01
CA LEU A 115 13.13 12.64 0.93
C LEU A 115 12.31 12.49 2.22
N LEU A 116 11.11 11.90 2.12
CA LEU A 116 10.22 11.71 3.25
C LEU A 116 10.59 10.54 4.17
N ASN A 117 11.50 9.65 3.77
CA ASN A 117 11.91 8.51 4.60
C ASN A 117 12.34 8.93 6.01
N ARG A 118 13.14 10.01 6.15
CA ARG A 118 13.53 10.55 7.46
C ARG A 118 12.33 10.99 8.29
N HIS A 119 11.38 11.68 7.65
CA HIS A 119 10.15 12.13 8.30
C HIS A 119 9.34 10.94 8.81
N PHE A 120 9.17 9.89 7.99
CA PHE A 120 8.46 8.67 8.39
C PHE A 120 9.11 7.99 9.60
N ILE A 121 10.43 7.80 9.57
CA ILE A 121 11.19 7.18 10.65
C ILE A 121 11.04 7.97 11.96
N GLN A 122 11.20 9.29 11.91
CA GLN A 122 11.18 10.13 13.11
C GLN A 122 9.76 10.32 13.68
N LYS A 123 8.78 10.66 12.83
CA LYS A 123 7.43 10.98 13.29
C LYS A 123 6.63 9.75 13.70
N TYR A 124 6.78 8.65 12.96
CA TYR A 124 6.01 7.42 13.19
C TYR A 124 6.80 6.36 13.96
N ASN A 125 8.05 6.65 14.33
CA ASN A 125 8.93 5.74 15.08
C ASN A 125 9.08 4.36 14.42
N ILE A 126 9.19 4.37 13.09
CA ILE A 126 9.38 3.17 12.28
C ILE A 126 10.75 2.57 12.56
N ARG A 127 10.79 1.26 12.79
CA ARG A 127 12.01 0.51 13.08
C ARG A 127 12.44 -0.34 11.88
N ASP A 128 13.74 -0.55 11.79
CA ASP A 128 14.34 -1.41 10.78
C ASP A 128 14.39 -2.87 11.27
N ASP A 129 13.21 -3.48 11.42
CA ASP A 129 13.03 -4.81 12.03
C ASP A 129 12.15 -5.75 11.21
N LEU A 130 11.87 -5.39 9.95
CA LEU A 130 11.12 -6.24 9.02
C LEU A 130 11.99 -7.41 8.54
N ALA A 131 11.43 -8.62 8.55
CA ALA A 131 12.10 -9.85 8.11
C ALA A 131 11.16 -10.73 7.29
N VAL A 132 11.73 -11.62 6.46
CA VAL A 132 10.94 -12.64 5.74
C VAL A 132 10.47 -13.69 6.75
N PRO A 133 9.16 -14.00 6.81
CA PRO A 133 8.66 -15.07 7.66
C PRO A 133 9.28 -16.42 7.31
N GLU A 134 9.49 -17.27 8.31
CA GLU A 134 9.95 -18.64 8.09
C GLU A 134 9.01 -19.38 7.14
N ASN A 135 9.59 -20.18 6.24
CA ASN A 135 8.85 -20.95 5.23
C ASN A 135 7.94 -20.12 4.31
N PHE A 136 8.18 -18.82 4.15
CA PHE A 136 7.36 -17.96 3.29
C PHE A 136 7.17 -18.50 1.87
N THR A 137 8.18 -19.15 1.28
CA THR A 137 8.07 -19.75 -0.06
C THR A 137 7.09 -20.93 -0.15
N GLN A 138 6.67 -21.48 1.00
CA GLN A 138 5.66 -22.53 1.11
C GLN A 138 4.25 -21.97 1.33
N GLU A 139 4.13 -20.66 1.59
CA GLU A 139 2.83 -20.01 1.73
C GLU A 139 2.06 -20.10 0.41
N PRO A 140 0.75 -20.40 0.42
CA PRO A 140 -0.02 -20.54 -0.82
C PRO A 140 -0.09 -19.25 -1.65
N ILE A 141 0.19 -18.08 -1.06
CA ILE A 141 0.31 -16.85 -1.84
C ILE A 141 1.53 -16.88 -2.77
N PHE A 142 2.58 -17.64 -2.43
CA PHE A 142 3.75 -17.84 -3.28
C PHE A 142 3.42 -18.66 -4.55
N ALA A 143 2.46 -19.58 -4.45
CA ALA A 143 1.94 -20.29 -5.62
C ALA A 143 1.11 -19.37 -6.53
N PHE A 144 0.51 -18.30 -5.97
CA PHE A 144 -0.14 -17.27 -6.75
C PHE A 144 0.89 -16.45 -7.54
N GLU A 145 1.99 -16.01 -6.94
CA GLU A 145 3.09 -15.32 -7.64
C GLU A 145 4.43 -15.54 -6.91
N PRO A 146 5.54 -15.82 -7.62
CA PRO A 146 6.86 -15.87 -6.98
C PRO A 146 7.30 -14.46 -6.58
N PHE A 147 7.37 -14.22 -5.28
CA PHE A 147 7.81 -12.95 -4.70
C PHE A 147 9.33 -12.97 -4.41
N ASP A 148 10.03 -11.90 -4.79
CA ASP A 148 11.42 -11.62 -4.42
C ASP A 148 11.45 -10.79 -3.11
N ALA A 149 11.05 -11.45 -2.02
CA ALA A 149 10.98 -10.83 -0.70
C ALA A 149 12.33 -10.31 -0.21
N GLU A 150 13.42 -11.03 -0.51
CA GLU A 150 14.78 -10.66 -0.11
C GLU A 150 15.26 -9.38 -0.80
N SER A 151 14.97 -9.21 -2.09
CA SER A 151 15.27 -7.97 -2.80
C SER A 151 14.44 -6.79 -2.27
N LEU A 152 13.15 -7.02 -1.98
CA LEU A 152 12.30 -6.00 -1.36
C LEU A 152 12.86 -5.55 -0.01
N LEU A 153 13.21 -6.49 0.87
CA LEU A 153 13.77 -6.15 2.20
C LEU A 153 15.06 -5.34 2.07
N ARG A 154 15.99 -5.75 1.19
CA ARG A 154 17.21 -4.96 0.93
C ARG A 154 16.89 -3.53 0.51
N SER A 155 15.87 -3.32 -0.33
CA SER A 155 15.41 -1.98 -0.71
C SER A 155 14.80 -1.21 0.47
N ILE A 156 14.00 -1.87 1.30
CA ILE A 156 13.41 -1.26 2.51
C ILE A 156 14.50 -0.85 3.51
N HIS A 157 15.50 -1.72 3.78
CA HIS A 157 16.64 -1.40 4.64
C HIS A 157 17.41 -0.17 4.13
N GLN A 158 17.56 -0.02 2.81
CA GLN A 158 18.19 1.17 2.21
C GLN A 158 17.39 2.45 2.46
N ASN A 159 16.07 2.37 2.63
CA ASN A 159 15.23 3.54 2.95
C ASN A 159 15.51 4.11 4.35
N PHE A 160 16.15 3.36 5.25
CA PHE A 160 16.56 3.86 6.57
C PHE A 160 17.84 4.71 6.52
N VAL A 161 18.54 4.70 5.39
CA VAL A 161 19.67 5.61 5.15
C VAL A 161 19.10 6.98 4.78
N PRO A 162 19.35 8.04 5.57
CA PRO A 162 18.75 9.33 5.31
C PRO A 162 19.23 9.94 3.98
N ALA A 163 18.29 10.36 3.15
CA ALA A 163 18.60 11.14 1.95
C ALA A 163 19.19 12.51 2.33
N PRO A 164 19.98 13.14 1.43
CA PRO A 164 20.32 14.55 1.54
C PRO A 164 19.06 15.40 1.67
N ALA A 165 19.14 16.50 2.42
CA ALA A 165 18.03 17.42 2.53
C ALA A 165 17.78 18.11 1.19
N ASP A 166 16.55 18.01 0.69
CA ASP A 166 16.08 18.68 -0.53
C ASP A 166 14.58 18.99 -0.39
N ALA A 167 14.06 19.86 -1.25
CA ALA A 167 12.64 20.18 -1.30
C ALA A 167 11.88 19.14 -2.15
N PRO A 168 10.69 18.68 -1.71
CA PRO A 168 9.85 17.82 -2.54
C PRO A 168 9.35 18.60 -3.76
N TYR A 169 9.25 17.91 -4.89
CA TYR A 169 8.67 18.43 -6.12
C TYR A 169 7.15 18.64 -5.98
N PHE A 170 6.46 17.69 -5.35
CA PHE A 170 5.01 17.71 -5.18
C PHE A 170 4.58 17.11 -3.84
N PHE A 171 5.01 15.90 -3.52
CA PHE A 171 4.48 15.15 -2.38
C PHE A 171 5.19 15.55 -1.09
N THR A 172 4.51 16.36 -0.28
CA THR A 172 5.06 16.95 0.94
C THR A 172 4.83 16.07 2.17
N ALA A 173 5.57 16.36 3.26
CA ALA A 173 5.35 15.70 4.54
C ALA A 173 3.90 15.89 5.05
N ALA A 174 3.31 17.07 4.87
CA ALA A 174 1.93 17.34 5.27
C ALA A 174 0.91 16.51 4.46
N MET A 175 1.15 16.34 3.15
CA MET A 175 0.31 15.47 2.32
C MET A 175 0.43 14.00 2.76
N ALA A 176 1.64 13.54 3.03
CA ALA A 176 1.89 12.19 3.50
C ALA A 176 1.23 11.95 4.86
N ASP A 177 1.31 12.92 5.77
CA ASP A 177 0.69 12.86 7.08
C ASP A 177 -0.83 12.72 6.99
N THR A 178 -1.48 13.57 6.20
CA THR A 178 -2.92 13.51 5.93
C THR A 178 -3.31 12.15 5.35
N TYR A 179 -2.57 11.67 4.35
CA TYR A 179 -2.85 10.37 3.74
C TYR A 179 -2.70 9.21 4.74
N ILE A 180 -1.64 9.20 5.55
CA ILE A 180 -1.43 8.15 6.56
C ILE A 180 -2.58 8.13 7.57
N GLU A 181 -3.04 9.30 8.03
CA GLU A 181 -4.17 9.40 8.97
C GLU A 181 -5.48 8.89 8.36
N ASP A 182 -5.75 9.26 7.11
CA ASP A 182 -6.92 8.77 6.37
C ASP A 182 -6.86 7.26 6.12
N ALA A 183 -5.69 6.75 5.74
CA ALA A 183 -5.46 5.33 5.50
C ALA A 183 -5.63 4.51 6.77
N VAL A 184 -5.08 4.96 7.90
CA VAL A 184 -5.27 4.30 9.21
C VAL A 184 -6.74 4.24 9.55
N ARG A 185 -7.46 5.37 9.47
CA ARG A 185 -8.90 5.45 9.78
C ARG A 185 -9.73 4.52 8.90
N LEU A 186 -9.45 4.49 7.59
CA LEU A 186 -10.16 3.64 6.65
C LEU A 186 -9.88 2.15 6.91
N CYS A 187 -8.61 1.79 7.10
CA CYS A 187 -8.17 0.42 7.33
C CYS A 187 -8.71 -0.13 8.66
N THR A 188 -8.68 0.66 9.74
CA THR A 188 -9.27 0.21 11.02
C THR A 188 -10.77 0.00 10.91
N ALA A 189 -11.49 0.90 10.22
CA ALA A 189 -12.92 0.74 9.99
C ALA A 189 -13.23 -0.50 9.11
N GLU A 190 -12.36 -0.81 8.15
CA GLU A 190 -12.48 -2.01 7.34
C GLU A 190 -12.22 -3.29 8.15
N LEU A 191 -11.20 -3.28 9.01
CA LEU A 191 -10.94 -4.38 9.94
C LEU A 191 -12.13 -4.62 10.87
N ASP A 192 -12.73 -3.57 11.42
CA ASP A 192 -13.96 -3.67 12.23
C ASP A 192 -15.10 -4.34 11.45
N ARG A 193 -15.30 -3.94 10.19
CA ARG A 193 -16.32 -4.55 9.31
C ARG A 193 -16.02 -6.00 9.02
N PHE A 194 -14.76 -6.34 8.75
CA PHE A 194 -14.29 -7.71 8.49
C PHE A 194 -14.60 -8.63 9.66
N HIS A 195 -14.23 -8.23 10.89
CA HIS A 195 -14.48 -9.02 12.09
C HIS A 195 -15.95 -9.06 12.49
N SER A 196 -16.74 -8.04 12.11
CA SER A 196 -18.18 -7.99 12.38
C SER A 196 -19.04 -8.67 11.30
N GLY A 197 -18.45 -9.23 10.24
CA GLY A 197 -19.18 -9.80 9.11
C GLY A 197 -20.03 -8.79 8.33
N LYS A 198 -19.63 -7.51 8.34
CA LYS A 198 -20.31 -6.44 7.61
C LYS A 198 -19.80 -6.33 6.17
N THR A 199 -20.53 -5.58 5.35
CA THR A 199 -20.11 -5.24 3.98
C THR A 199 -18.74 -4.56 4.00
N LEU A 200 -17.84 -5.07 3.16
CA LEU A 200 -16.46 -4.62 2.99
C LEU A 200 -16.33 -3.68 1.80
N LEU A 201 -15.21 -2.96 1.75
CA LEU A 201 -14.88 -2.07 0.64
C LEU A 201 -14.78 -2.84 -0.68
N SER A 202 -15.22 -2.21 -1.75
CA SER A 202 -15.21 -2.68 -3.12
C SER A 202 -14.19 -1.93 -3.95
N ALA A 203 -13.84 -2.45 -5.13
CA ALA A 203 -13.04 -1.69 -6.09
C ALA A 203 -13.68 -0.34 -6.46
N GLU A 204 -15.02 -0.26 -6.48
CA GLU A 204 -15.77 0.92 -6.91
C GLU A 204 -15.67 2.09 -5.91
N ASP A 205 -15.43 1.80 -4.63
CA ASP A 205 -15.24 2.82 -3.59
C ASP A 205 -13.99 3.70 -3.83
N PHE A 206 -13.06 3.22 -4.67
CA PHE A 206 -11.80 3.89 -5.00
C PHE A 206 -11.76 4.46 -6.42
N THR A 207 -12.91 4.61 -7.05
CA THR A 207 -13.00 5.33 -8.32
C THR A 207 -12.57 6.79 -8.15
N TRP A 208 -11.92 7.32 -9.18
CA TRP A 208 -11.40 8.70 -9.25
C TRP A 208 -11.58 9.20 -10.67
N MET A 209 -11.67 10.52 -10.84
CA MET A 209 -11.91 11.12 -12.16
C MET A 209 -10.59 11.52 -12.81
N PRO A 210 -10.21 10.95 -13.97
CA PRO A 210 -9.06 11.45 -14.69
C PRO A 210 -9.32 12.90 -15.16
N PRO A 211 -8.29 13.76 -15.20
CA PRO A 211 -8.39 15.11 -15.76
C PRO A 211 -9.03 15.09 -17.16
N GLU A 212 -9.92 16.04 -17.46
CA GLU A 212 -10.83 16.07 -18.64
C GLU A 212 -10.15 15.91 -20.03
N ASN A 213 -8.82 16.01 -20.11
CA ASN A 213 -8.04 15.98 -21.35
C ASN A 213 -7.45 14.62 -21.75
N ASN A 214 -8.00 13.48 -21.34
CA ASN A 214 -7.42 12.19 -21.77
C ASN A 214 -8.45 11.08 -22.03
N LYS A 215 -8.93 11.03 -23.29
CA LYS A 215 -9.73 9.93 -23.85
C LYS A 215 -8.93 8.72 -24.33
N ASN A 216 -7.61 8.69 -24.13
CA ASN A 216 -6.76 7.61 -24.65
C ASN A 216 -5.98 6.93 -23.52
N PHE A 217 -6.64 5.98 -22.85
CA PHE A 217 -6.03 4.82 -22.23
C PHE A 217 -6.79 3.57 -22.64
#